data_AF-A0AA41QGL2-F1
#
_entry.id   AF-A0AA41QGL2-F1
#
_cell.length_a   1.000
_cell.length_b   1.000
_cell.length_c   1.000
_cell.angle_alpha   90.00
_cell.angle_beta   90.00
_cell.angle_gamma   90.00
#
_symmetry.space_group_name_H-M   'P 1'
#
loop_
_entity.id
_entity.type
_entity.pdbx_description
1 polymer ?
#
loop_
_entity_poly.entity_id
_entity_poly.type
_entity_poly.pdbx_seq_one_letter_code
_entity_poly.pdbx_strand_id
1 'polypeptide(L)'
;MGIYDGLQAASRIVDAVGHDRIELVTITRDRICLQPARLDDGESIAKALGCVVPLDHRMFVPGHTLWTGERDGLEVQVRSVLRRPVGVAL
;
A
#
# COMPACT_ATOMS: atom_id res chain seq x y z
N MET A 1 7.21 -17.86 6.33
CA MET A 1 6.90 -16.84 7.35
C MET A 1 5.59 -17.19 8.02
N GLY A 2 5.52 -17.06 9.34
CA GLY A 2 4.28 -17.19 10.11
C GLY A 2 3.51 -15.87 10.16
N ILE A 3 2.23 -15.91 10.52
CA ILE A 3 1.40 -14.70 10.66
C ILE A 3 1.96 -13.72 11.73
N TYR A 4 2.69 -14.25 12.71
CA TYR A 4 3.37 -13.46 13.74
C TYR A 4 4.47 -12.56 13.17
N ASP A 5 5.22 -13.05 12.18
CA ASP A 5 6.26 -12.28 11.50
C ASP A 5 5.64 -11.11 10.73
N GLY A 6 4.50 -11.36 10.09
CA GLY A 6 3.70 -10.35 9.40
C GLY A 6 3.19 -9.25 10.34
N LEU A 7 2.76 -9.60 11.55
CA LEU A 7 2.33 -8.63 12.56
C LEU A 7 3.48 -7.73 13.02
N GLN A 8 4.66 -8.29 13.25
CA GLN A 8 5.84 -7.52 13.65
C GLN A 8 6.32 -6.58 12.53
N ALA A 9 6.34 -7.07 11.29
CA ALA A 9 6.66 -6.25 10.12
C ALA A 9 5.64 -5.12 9.93
N ALA A 10 4.34 -5.41 10.08
CA ALA A 10 3.27 -4.42 10.01
C ALA A 10 3.43 -3.33 11.07
N SER A 11 3.74 -3.69 12.32
CA SER A 11 3.99 -2.71 13.39
C SER A 11 5.13 -1.76 13.01
N ARG A 12 6.28 -2.30 12.57
CA ARG A 12 7.44 -1.48 12.16
C ARG A 12 7.12 -0.56 10.97
N ILE A 13 6.31 -1.03 10.02
CA ILE A 13 5.88 -0.24 8.88
C ILE A 13 5.01 0.92 9.34
N VAL A 14 4.02 0.66 10.20
CA VAL A 14 3.13 1.71 10.73
C VAL A 14 3.92 2.73 11.54
N ASP A 15 4.87 2.29 12.38
CA ASP A 15 5.74 3.19 13.14
C ASP A 15 6.59 4.09 12.22
N ALA A 16 7.09 3.54 11.10
CA ALA A 16 7.90 4.29 10.13
C ALA A 16 7.08 5.29 9.30
N VAL A 17 5.80 5.02 9.05
CA VAL A 17 4.91 5.89 8.26
C VAL A 17 4.22 6.94 9.12
N GLY A 18 3.85 6.58 10.35
CA GLY A 18 2.98 7.34 11.23
C GLY A 18 1.61 6.67 11.38
N HIS A 19 1.20 6.41 12.62
CA HIS A 19 -0.05 5.72 12.95
C HIS A 19 -1.30 6.43 12.43
N ASP A 20 -1.29 7.77 12.43
CA ASP A 20 -2.39 8.62 11.97
C ASP A 20 -2.57 8.62 10.45
N ARG A 21 -1.56 8.15 9.71
CA ARG A 21 -1.57 8.13 8.25
C ARG A 21 -2.10 6.82 7.68
N ILE A 22 -2.25 5.78 8.50
CA ILE A 22 -2.74 4.45 8.09
C ILE A 22 -4.07 4.16 8.76
N GLU A 23 -5.12 4.02 7.96
CA GLU A 23 -6.48 3.68 8.44
C GLU A 23 -6.61 2.19 8.76
N LEU A 24 -6.03 1.35 7.89
CA LEU A 24 -6.21 -0.09 7.96
C LEU A 24 -4.96 -0.82 7.48
N VAL A 25 -4.63 -1.90 8.18
CA VAL A 25 -3.61 -2.87 7.78
C VAL A 25 -4.25 -4.24 7.67
N THR A 26 -4.07 -4.89 6.51
CA THR A 26 -4.46 -6.28 6.30
C THR A 26 -3.21 -7.14 6.18
N ILE A 27 -3.12 -8.19 6.98
CA ILE A 27 -1.98 -9.12 7.00
C ILE A 27 -2.46 -10.48 6.49
N THR A 28 -1.80 -11.00 5.47
CA THR A 28 -1.92 -12.40 5.02
C THR A 28 -0.60 -13.13 5.26
N ARG A 29 -0.49 -14.38 4.83
CA ARG A 29 0.69 -15.24 5.06
C ARG A 29 2.00 -14.63 4.53
N ASP A 30 1.92 -13.92 3.42
CA ASP A 30 3.03 -13.50 2.56
C ASP A 30 2.97 -12.01 2.21
N ARG A 31 1.94 -11.29 2.69
CA ARG A 31 1.66 -9.94 2.25
C ARG A 31 1.08 -9.06 3.36
N ILE A 32 1.46 -7.79 3.30
CA ILE A 32 0.90 -6.70 4.09
C ILE A 32 0.28 -5.69 3.12
N CYS A 33 -1.00 -5.40 3.29
CA CYS A 33 -1.68 -4.34 2.55
C CYS A 33 -1.97 -3.17 3.48
N LEU A 34 -1.48 -1.98 3.13
CA LEU A 34 -1.72 -0.73 3.82
C LEU A 34 -2.79 0.07 3.09
N GLN A 35 -3.81 0.50 3.84
CA GLN A 35 -4.74 1.52 3.39
C GLN A 35 -4.46 2.81 4.15
N PRO A 36 -3.97 3.85 3.44
CA PRO A 36 -3.82 5.17 4.04
C PRO A 36 -5.14 5.76 4.53
N ALA A 37 -5.07 6.61 5.56
CA ALA A 37 -6.19 7.45 6.01
C ALA A 37 -6.64 8.42 4.94
N ARG A 38 -5.71 8.86 4.09
CA ARG A 38 -6.00 9.66 2.89
C ARG A 38 -5.41 8.99 1.66
N LEU A 39 -6.24 8.64 0.67
CA LEU A 39 -5.77 7.88 -0.50
C LEU A 39 -4.82 8.68 -1.41
N ASP A 40 -4.85 10.01 -1.38
CA ASP A 40 -3.90 10.89 -2.08
C ASP A 40 -2.48 10.82 -1.51
N ASP A 41 -2.33 10.43 -0.24
CA ASP A 41 -1.02 10.20 0.38
C ASP A 41 -0.37 8.89 -0.07
N GLY A 42 -1.14 7.95 -0.64
CA GLY A 42 -0.72 6.56 -0.81
C GLY A 42 0.55 6.40 -1.65
N GLU A 43 0.72 7.18 -2.72
CA GLU A 43 1.95 7.14 -3.53
C GLU A 43 3.17 7.65 -2.73
N SER A 44 2.99 8.70 -1.90
CA SER A 44 4.08 9.24 -1.08
C SER A 44 4.53 8.23 -0.02
N ILE A 45 3.57 7.54 0.62
CA ILE A 45 3.81 6.49 1.61
C ILE A 45 4.50 5.30 0.93
N ALA A 46 4.02 4.89 -0.25
CA ALA A 46 4.62 3.81 -1.03
C ALA A 46 6.09 4.08 -1.34
N LYS A 47 6.42 5.29 -1.81
CA LYS A 47 7.79 5.70 -2.09
C LYS A 47 8.67 5.66 -0.85
N ALA A 48 8.19 6.13 0.29
CA ALA A 48 8.92 6.08 1.56
C ALA A 48 9.21 4.63 2.02
N LEU A 49 8.36 3.68 1.63
CA LEU A 49 8.52 2.26 1.92
C LEU A 49 9.27 1.47 0.86
N GLY A 50 9.62 2.09 -0.28
CA GLY A 50 10.26 1.41 -1.42
C GLY A 50 9.29 0.62 -2.32
N CYS A 51 7.99 0.80 -2.16
CA CYS A 51 6.96 0.20 -3.02
C CYS A 51 6.82 1.00 -4.32
N VAL A 52 7.58 0.63 -5.36
CA VAL A 52 7.71 1.41 -6.60
C VAL A 52 6.96 0.84 -7.80
N VAL A 53 6.35 -0.34 -7.67
CA VAL A 53 5.67 -1.02 -8.79
C VAL A 53 4.16 -0.73 -8.73
N PRO A 54 3.59 0.05 -9.68
CA PRO A 54 2.17 0.37 -9.65
C PRO A 54 1.32 -0.69 -10.36
N LEU A 55 0.23 -1.11 -9.73
CA LEU A 55 -0.84 -1.91 -10.31
C LEU A 55 -2.15 -1.12 -10.31
N ASP A 56 -2.62 -0.75 -11.51
CA ASP A 56 -3.81 0.08 -11.68
C ASP A 56 -5.09 -0.79 -11.76
N HIS A 57 -5.97 -0.64 -10.78
CA HIS A 57 -7.28 -1.29 -10.74
C HIS A 57 -8.35 -0.33 -11.25
N ARG A 58 -8.50 -0.29 -12.59
CA ARG A 58 -9.38 0.69 -13.29
C ARG A 58 -10.86 0.31 -13.33
N MET A 59 -11.20 -0.95 -13.11
CA MET A 59 -12.59 -1.44 -13.22
C MET A 59 -13.45 -1.17 -11.97
N PHE A 60 -12.86 -0.63 -10.89
CA PHE A 60 -13.62 -0.17 -9.73
C PHE A 60 -14.01 1.29 -9.87
N VAL A 61 -15.10 1.71 -9.21
CA VAL A 61 -15.54 3.11 -9.16
C VAL A 61 -15.62 3.54 -7.68
N PRO A 62 -14.69 4.40 -7.20
CA PRO A 62 -13.52 4.91 -7.90
C PRO A 62 -12.45 3.83 -8.15
N GLY A 63 -11.68 4.00 -9.22
CA GLY A 63 -10.49 3.18 -9.48
C GLY A 63 -9.38 3.50 -8.46
N HIS A 64 -8.37 2.64 -8.38
CA HIS A 64 -7.24 2.86 -7.47
C HIS A 64 -5.94 2.27 -8.02
N THR A 65 -4.80 2.72 -7.49
CA THR A 65 -3.49 2.13 -7.76
C THR A 65 -2.98 1.44 -6.49
N LEU A 66 -2.56 0.19 -6.60
CA LEU A 66 -1.79 -0.50 -5.56
C LEU A 66 -0.31 -0.36 -5.91
N TRP A 67 0.46 0.28 -5.03
CA TRP A 67 1.91 0.32 -5.16
C TRP A 67 2.52 -0.84 -4.41
N THR A 68 3.29 -1.68 -5.09
CA THR A 68 3.84 -2.90 -4.54
C THR A 68 5.36 -2.83 -4.43
N GLY A 69 5.90 -3.54 -3.44
CA GLY A 69 7.32 -3.75 -3.20
C GLY A 69 7.52 -4.90 -2.22
N GLU A 70 8.76 -5.16 -1.84
CA GLU A 70 9.11 -6.18 -0.85
C GLU A 70 9.79 -5.53 0.36
N ARG A 71 9.41 -5.96 1.57
CA ARG A 71 10.08 -5.55 2.81
C ARG A 71 10.03 -6.70 3.82
N ASP A 72 11.14 -6.95 4.50
CA ASP A 72 11.27 -8.06 5.46
C ASP A 72 10.87 -9.43 4.86
N GLY A 73 11.04 -9.61 3.54
CA GLY A 73 10.64 -10.82 2.81
C GLY A 73 9.13 -10.98 2.57
N LEU A 74 8.34 -9.92 2.79
CA LEU A 74 6.90 -9.87 2.57
C LEU A 74 6.59 -8.91 1.43
N GLU A 75 5.58 -9.25 0.61
CA GLU A 75 5.01 -8.29 -0.32
C GLU A 75 4.31 -7.19 0.48
N VAL A 76 4.67 -5.94 0.23
CA VAL A 76 3.98 -4.78 0.80
C VAL A 76 3.23 -4.08 -0.32
N GLN A 77 1.95 -3.84 -0.08
CA GLN A 77 1.09 -3.09 -0.97
C GLN A 77 0.57 -1.84 -0.29
N VAL A 78 0.60 -0.70 -0.97
CA VAL A 78 0.04 0.56 -0.48
C VAL A 78 -1.05 1.03 -1.44
N ARG A 79 -2.26 1.19 -0.92
CA ARG A 79 -3.40 1.69 -1.70
C ARG A 79 -3.27 3.20 -1.90
N SER A 80 -3.57 3.66 -3.11
CA SER A 80 -3.57 5.08 -3.47
C SER A 80 -4.68 5.42 -4.47
N VAL A 81 -4.92 6.71 -4.68
CA VAL A 81 -5.72 7.18 -5.82
C VAL A 81 -5.17 6.65 -7.14
N LEU A 82 -6.04 6.49 -8.15
CA LEU A 82 -5.62 6.04 -9.46
C LEU A 82 -4.68 7.08 -10.10
N ARG A 83 -3.43 6.70 -10.39
CA ARG A 83 -2.39 7.60 -10.93
C ARG A 83 -2.73 8.24 -12.30
N ARG A 84 -3.68 7.66 -13.04
CA ARG A 84 -4.23 8.21 -14.30
C ARG A 84 -5.74 7.91 -14.36
N PRO A 85 -6.60 8.93 -14.30
CA PRO A 85 -8.04 8.74 -14.42
C PRO A 85 -8.40 8.02 -15.74
N VAL A 86 -9.40 7.15 -15.69
CA VAL A 86 -9.98 6.54 -16.89
C VAL A 86 -10.56 7.66 -17.76
N GLY A 87 -10.09 7.79 -19.00
CA GLY A 87 -10.54 8.81 -19.96
C GLY A 87 -9.54 9.91 -20.30
N VAL A 88 -8.36 9.97 -19.65
CA VAL A 88 -7.28 10.87 -20.05
C VAL A 88 -6.37 10.15 -21.05
N ALA A 89 -6.74 10.19 -22.33
CA ALA A 89 -5.82 9.90 -23.43
C ALA A 89 -4.95 11.14 -23.69
N LEU A 90 -3.65 10.92 -23.94
CA LEU A 90 -2.76 11.94 -24.52
C LEU A 90 -3.14 12.17 -25.98
#